data_AF-A0A7W1Q270-F1
#
_entry.id   AF-A0A7W1Q270-F1
#
_cell.length_a   1.000
_cell.length_b   1.000
_cell.length_c   1.000
_cell.angle_alpha   90.00
_cell.angle_beta   90.00
_cell.angle_gamma   90.00
#
_symmetry.space_group_name_H-M   'P 1'
#
loop_
_entity.id
_entity.type
_entity.pdbx_description
1 polymer ?
#
loop_
_entity_poly.entity_id
_entity_poly.type
_entity_poly.pdbx_seq_one_letter_code
_entity_poly.pdbx_strand_id
1 'polypeptide(L)'
;MTEPVRERPRQSKDLRARPAAETEQKRRSMSRQRSRDTGPELAIRTRLHAMGYRYRVDHRPLPAVRTRGDIVFTRARLVVFVDGCFWHQCPVHRTSPRHNGDWWEAKLAANVERDRATDLRLAGAGFRVVRIWEHEPPDEAVATIVRALGAP
;
A
#
# COMPACT_ATOMS: atom_id res chain seq x y z
N MET A 1 -20.47 -29.26 -37.24
CA MET A 1 -20.75 -27.80 -37.30
C MET A 1 -20.50 -27.26 -35.90
N THR A 2 -19.29 -26.78 -35.63
CA THR A 2 -18.87 -26.31 -34.31
C THR A 2 -18.65 -24.81 -34.45
N GLU A 3 -19.55 -24.00 -33.91
CA GLU A 3 -19.40 -22.55 -33.94
C GLU A 3 -18.21 -22.11 -33.07
N PRO A 4 -17.37 -21.16 -33.53
CA PRO A 4 -16.30 -20.63 -32.70
C PRO A 4 -16.87 -19.66 -31.66
N VAL A 5 -16.57 -19.92 -30.39
CA VAL A 5 -16.82 -18.98 -29.28
C VAL A 5 -16.04 -17.70 -29.55
N ARG A 6 -16.75 -16.62 -29.90
CA ARG A 6 -16.18 -15.28 -30.04
C ARG A 6 -15.76 -14.78 -28.66
N GLU A 7 -14.47 -14.89 -28.36
CA GLU A 7 -13.86 -14.25 -27.20
C GLU A 7 -13.98 -12.73 -27.34
N ARG A 8 -14.80 -12.11 -26.51
CA ARG A 8 -14.93 -10.65 -26.44
C ARG A 8 -13.63 -10.07 -25.87
N PRO A 9 -12.99 -9.09 -26.53
CA PRO A 9 -11.80 -8.46 -25.98
C PRO A 9 -12.16 -7.78 -24.65
N ARG A 10 -11.41 -8.11 -23.59
CA ARG A 10 -11.54 -7.47 -22.27
C ARG A 10 -11.22 -6.00 -22.42
N GLN A 11 -12.25 -5.14 -22.44
CA GLN A 11 -12.05 -3.70 -22.48
C GLN A 11 -11.25 -3.27 -21.25
N SER A 12 -10.07 -2.68 -21.46
CA SER A 12 -9.30 -2.04 -20.41
C SER A 12 -10.06 -0.80 -19.95
N LYS A 13 -10.84 -0.91 -18.87
CA LYS A 13 -11.49 0.25 -18.24
C LYS A 13 -10.37 1.23 -17.83
N ASP A 14 -10.44 2.48 -18.27
CA ASP A 14 -9.50 3.52 -17.81
C ASP A 14 -9.80 3.85 -16.35
N LEU A 15 -9.07 3.21 -15.43
CA LEU A 15 -9.19 3.40 -14.00
C LEU A 15 -8.68 4.78 -13.52
N ARG A 16 -8.09 5.61 -14.41
CA ARG A 16 -7.66 6.97 -14.08
C ARG A 16 -8.83 7.94 -14.02
N ALA A 17 -9.86 7.74 -14.84
CA ALA A 17 -11.07 8.55 -14.81
C ALA A 17 -12.02 8.05 -13.72
N ARG A 18 -12.31 8.91 -12.75
CA ARG A 18 -13.28 8.62 -11.67
C ARG A 18 -14.71 8.67 -12.23
N PRO A 19 -15.60 7.73 -11.85
CA PRO A 19 -17.00 7.74 -12.28
C PRO A 19 -17.76 8.97 -11.72
N ALA A 20 -18.67 9.51 -12.54
CA ALA A 20 -19.35 10.79 -12.28
C ALA A 20 -20.31 10.77 -11.05
N ALA A 21 -20.72 9.61 -10.56
CA ALA A 21 -21.76 9.46 -9.55
C ALA A 21 -21.29 9.58 -8.08
N GLU A 22 -20.10 10.11 -7.80
CA GLU A 22 -19.68 10.41 -6.41
C GLU A 22 -20.05 11.84 -6.00
N THR A 23 -20.75 11.99 -4.86
CA THR A 23 -21.05 13.31 -4.31
C THR A 23 -19.78 14.12 -4.12
N GLU A 24 -19.82 15.42 -4.38
CA GLU A 24 -18.70 16.33 -4.19
C GLU A 24 -18.07 16.21 -2.79
N GLN A 25 -18.91 16.00 -1.78
CA GLN A 25 -18.48 15.80 -0.40
C GLN A 25 -17.65 14.51 -0.22
N LYS A 26 -18.05 13.38 -0.83
CA LYS A 26 -17.27 12.14 -0.82
C LYS A 26 -15.97 12.29 -1.61
N ARG A 27 -16.01 13.00 -2.76
CA ARG A 27 -14.82 13.30 -3.56
C ARG A 27 -13.80 14.12 -2.77
N ARG A 28 -14.25 15.19 -2.10
CA ARG A 28 -13.42 16.05 -1.24
C ARG A 28 -12.89 15.34 0.00
N SER A 29 -13.68 14.48 0.62
CA SER A 29 -13.23 13.69 1.77
C SER A 29 -12.11 12.74 1.38
N MET A 30 -12.28 12.00 0.28
CA MET A 30 -11.25 11.08 -0.21
C MET A 30 -9.99 11.79 -0.75
N SER A 31 -10.13 12.99 -1.35
CA SER A 31 -8.96 13.74 -1.80
C SER A 31 -8.16 14.38 -0.65
N ARG A 32 -8.79 14.55 0.51
CA ARG A 32 -8.17 15.08 1.74
C ARG A 32 -7.48 14.01 2.58
N GLN A 33 -7.73 12.74 2.32
CA GLN A 33 -7.05 11.66 3.02
C GLN A 33 -5.55 11.75 2.71
N ARG A 34 -4.75 11.99 3.75
CA ARG A 34 -3.30 12.13 3.61
C ARG A 34 -2.71 10.81 3.15
N SER A 35 -1.79 10.90 2.20
CA SER A 35 -1.02 9.74 1.70
C SER A 35 0.29 9.51 2.45
N ARG A 36 0.59 10.35 3.46
CA ARG A 36 1.84 10.34 4.23
C ARG A 36 1.65 11.08 5.56
N ASP A 37 2.54 10.82 6.50
CA ASP A 37 2.52 11.39 7.85
C ASP A 37 1.16 11.15 8.54
N THR A 38 0.60 9.96 8.31
CA THR A 38 -0.64 9.52 8.95
C THR A 38 -0.40 9.23 10.44
N GLY A 39 -1.47 9.21 11.24
CA GLY A 39 -1.38 8.90 12.67
C GLY A 39 -0.62 7.58 12.97
N PRO A 40 -0.96 6.47 12.27
CA PRO A 40 -0.24 5.20 12.42
C PRO A 40 1.25 5.29 12.06
N GLU A 41 1.60 5.93 10.93
CA GLU A 41 3.00 6.14 10.54
C GLU A 41 3.78 6.89 11.62
N LEU A 42 3.22 8.00 12.13
CA LEU A 42 3.87 8.83 13.15
C LEU A 42 4.05 8.08 14.47
N ALA A 43 3.07 7.25 14.85
CA ALA A 43 3.12 6.46 16.07
C ALA A 43 4.24 5.39 16.02
N ILE A 44 4.40 4.71 14.89
CA ILE A 44 5.48 3.74 14.65
C ILE A 44 6.84 4.44 14.62
N ARG A 45 6.94 5.56 13.89
CA ARG A 45 8.17 6.34 13.75
C ARG A 45 8.71 6.82 15.09
N THR A 46 7.85 7.40 15.91
CA THR A 46 8.21 7.93 17.23
C THR A 46 8.79 6.83 18.12
N ARG A 47 8.18 5.64 18.14
CA ARG A 47 8.65 4.49 18.93
C ARG A 47 9.98 3.95 18.45
N LEU A 48 10.13 3.72 17.15
CA LEU A 48 11.40 3.26 16.57
C LEU A 48 12.54 4.25 16.88
N HIS A 49 12.27 5.55 16.79
CA HIS A 49 13.26 6.58 17.10
C HIS A 49 13.62 6.60 18.59
N ALA A 50 12.64 6.48 19.49
CA ALA A 50 12.87 6.36 20.93
C ALA A 50 13.71 5.11 21.30
N MET A 51 13.62 4.04 20.52
CA MET A 51 14.45 2.84 20.64
C MET A 51 15.85 2.97 20.01
N GLY A 52 16.20 4.13 19.44
CA GLY A 52 17.51 4.40 18.84
C GLY A 52 17.64 4.04 17.36
N TYR A 53 16.61 3.48 16.73
CA TYR A 53 16.66 3.13 15.31
C TYR A 53 16.71 4.36 14.41
N ARG A 54 17.49 4.25 13.33
CA ARG A 54 17.63 5.31 12.32
C ARG A 54 17.21 4.80 10.95
N TYR A 55 16.38 5.58 10.28
CA TYR A 55 15.76 5.23 9.01
C TYR A 55 15.54 6.49 8.18
N ARG A 56 15.20 6.30 6.89
CA ARG A 56 14.68 7.34 6.01
C ARG A 56 13.15 7.25 5.98
N VAL A 57 12.49 8.39 5.87
CA VAL A 57 11.02 8.48 5.76
C VAL A 57 10.67 8.86 4.33
N ASP A 58 9.60 8.28 3.78
CA ASP A 58 9.10 8.58 2.43
C ASP A 58 10.27 8.53 1.42
N HIS A 59 10.97 7.40 1.42
CA HIS A 59 12.25 7.27 0.75
C HIS A 59 12.20 6.23 -0.37
N ARG A 60 12.88 6.55 -1.46
CA ARG A 60 13.00 5.68 -2.62
C ARG A 60 14.15 4.68 -2.38
N PRO A 61 13.88 3.39 -2.14
CA PRO A 61 14.94 2.42 -1.84
C PRO A 61 15.82 2.10 -3.06
N LEU A 62 15.30 2.28 -4.28
CA LEU A 62 15.99 1.96 -5.53
C LEU A 62 15.73 3.02 -6.61
N PRO A 63 16.76 3.48 -7.35
CA PRO A 63 16.58 4.40 -8.48
C PRO A 63 15.73 3.87 -9.63
N ALA A 64 15.54 2.55 -9.74
CA ALA A 64 14.70 1.92 -10.76
C ALA A 64 13.22 1.81 -10.34
N VAL A 65 12.92 1.84 -9.05
CA VAL A 65 11.54 1.65 -8.53
C VAL A 65 10.96 3.01 -8.17
N ARG A 66 9.84 3.43 -8.76
CA ARG A 66 9.23 4.73 -8.41
C ARG A 66 8.57 4.73 -7.03
N THR A 67 8.25 3.55 -6.49
CA THR A 67 7.65 3.40 -5.17
C THR A 67 8.60 3.91 -4.08
N ARG A 68 8.02 4.63 -3.12
CA ARG A 68 8.69 5.16 -1.94
C ARG A 68 8.15 4.40 -0.74
N GLY A 69 9.05 3.90 0.12
CA GLY A 69 8.65 3.27 1.36
C GLY A 69 8.42 4.32 2.44
N ASP A 70 7.48 4.04 3.34
CA ASP A 70 7.15 4.94 4.45
C ASP A 70 8.30 5.04 5.44
N ILE A 71 8.92 3.88 5.74
CA ILE A 71 10.12 3.77 6.57
C ILE A 71 11.13 2.87 5.85
N VAL A 72 12.34 3.38 5.61
CA VAL A 72 13.39 2.64 4.89
C VAL A 72 14.68 2.59 5.70
N PHE A 73 15.11 1.37 6.00
CA PHE A 73 16.40 1.06 6.60
C PHE A 73 17.38 0.67 5.50
N THR A 74 18.07 1.65 4.92
CA THR A 74 18.94 1.43 3.76
C THR A 74 20.09 0.47 4.04
N ARG A 75 20.68 0.55 5.25
CA ARG A 75 21.76 -0.37 5.67
C ARG A 75 21.28 -1.81 5.89
N ALA A 76 20.14 -1.98 6.54
CA ALA A 76 19.55 -3.30 6.80
C ALA A 76 18.75 -3.88 5.61
N ARG A 77 18.71 -3.14 4.49
CA ARG A 77 17.92 -3.43 3.28
C ARG A 77 16.48 -3.84 3.63
N LEU A 78 15.83 -3.06 4.50
CA LEU A 78 14.44 -3.27 4.91
C LEU A 78 13.59 -2.07 4.51
N VAL A 79 12.48 -2.34 3.83
CA VAL A 79 11.44 -1.36 3.49
C VAL A 79 10.17 -1.71 4.24
N VAL A 80 9.59 -0.72 4.91
CA VAL A 80 8.31 -0.84 5.60
C VAL A 80 7.27 0.01 4.89
N PHE A 81 6.11 -0.59 4.62
CA PHE A 81 4.91 0.09 4.14
C PHE A 81 3.84 0.07 5.23
N VAL A 82 3.17 1.20 5.46
CA VAL A 82 2.03 1.33 6.37
C VAL A 82 0.77 1.45 5.53
N ASP A 83 0.08 0.33 5.34
CA ASP A 83 -1.02 0.19 4.42
C ASP A 83 -2.34 0.63 5.04
N GLY A 84 -3.01 1.58 4.38
CA GLY A 84 -4.41 1.90 4.66
C GLY A 84 -5.33 0.73 4.31
N CYS A 85 -6.22 0.35 5.23
CA CYS A 85 -7.05 -0.86 5.10
C CYS A 85 -7.91 -0.85 3.85
N PHE A 86 -8.51 0.31 3.57
CA PHE A 86 -9.38 0.49 2.42
C PHE A 86 -8.62 0.36 1.09
N TRP A 87 -7.49 1.05 0.96
CA TRP A 87 -6.76 1.18 -0.31
C TRP A 87 -6.03 -0.09 -0.76
N HIS A 88 -5.59 -0.90 0.21
CA HIS A 88 -4.82 -2.11 0.00
C HIS A 88 -5.64 -3.39 0.26
N GLN A 89 -6.95 -3.25 0.47
CA GLN A 89 -7.90 -4.36 0.70
C GLN A 89 -7.50 -5.27 1.86
N CYS A 90 -7.39 -4.69 3.05
CA CYS A 90 -7.14 -5.42 4.29
C CYS A 90 -8.13 -6.60 4.45
N PRO A 91 -7.67 -7.82 4.77
CA PRO A 91 -8.54 -8.98 4.89
C PRO A 91 -9.60 -8.86 5.99
N VAL A 92 -9.36 -8.03 7.01
CA VAL A 92 -10.26 -7.82 8.17
C VAL A 92 -11.27 -6.70 7.92
N HIS A 93 -10.83 -5.59 7.33
CA HIS A 93 -11.62 -4.35 7.22
C HIS A 93 -12.05 -4.03 5.78
N ARG A 94 -11.90 -4.97 4.83
CA ARG A 94 -12.30 -4.77 3.43
C ARG A 94 -13.77 -4.40 3.37
N THR A 95 -14.05 -3.22 2.83
CA THR A 95 -15.40 -2.75 2.55
C THR A 95 -15.55 -2.54 1.05
N SER A 96 -16.62 -3.09 0.48
CA SER A 96 -16.95 -2.85 -0.92
C SER A 96 -17.79 -1.57 -1.03
N PRO A 97 -17.34 -0.56 -1.80
CA PRO A 97 -18.13 0.64 -2.02
C PRO A 97 -19.47 0.31 -2.70
N ARG A 98 -20.58 0.78 -2.12
CA ARG A 98 -21.94 0.53 -2.65
C ARG A 98 -22.22 1.22 -3.99
N HIS A 99 -21.48 2.28 -4.32
CA HIS A 99 -21.61 3.00 -5.59
C HIS A 99 -20.35 2.80 -6.43
N ASN A 100 -20.53 2.60 -7.74
CA ASN A 100 -19.45 2.33 -8.69
C ASN A 100 -18.60 1.10 -8.28
N GLY A 101 -19.25 0.05 -7.76
CA GLY A 101 -18.61 -1.16 -7.25
C GLY A 101 -17.56 -1.71 -8.21
N ASP A 102 -17.93 -1.98 -9.46
CA ASP A 102 -17.01 -2.47 -10.49
C ASP A 102 -15.74 -1.62 -10.67
N TRP A 103 -15.88 -0.29 -10.63
CA TRP A 103 -14.74 0.61 -10.80
C TRP A 103 -13.86 0.57 -9.56
N TRP A 104 -14.46 0.58 -8.37
CA TRP A 104 -13.74 0.50 -7.11
C TRP A 104 -13.03 -0.84 -6.94
N GLU A 105 -13.69 -1.96 -7.26
CA GLU A 105 -13.08 -3.28 -7.25
C GLU A 105 -11.90 -3.36 -8.21
N ALA A 106 -12.05 -2.89 -9.45
CA ALA A 106 -10.97 -2.86 -10.40
C ALA A 106 -9.81 -1.96 -9.95
N LYS A 107 -10.08 -0.79 -9.36
CA LYS A 107 -9.07 0.13 -8.83
C LYS A 107 -8.32 -0.47 -7.64
N LEU A 108 -9.03 -1.04 -6.68
CA LEU A 108 -8.44 -1.64 -5.50
C LEU A 108 -7.65 -2.90 -5.86
N ALA A 109 -8.12 -3.70 -6.82
CA ALA A 109 -7.37 -4.82 -7.37
C ALA A 109 -6.07 -4.36 -8.06
N ALA A 110 -6.12 -3.28 -8.84
CA ALA A 110 -4.93 -2.70 -9.46
C ALA A 110 -3.93 -2.14 -8.43
N ASN A 111 -4.39 -1.68 -7.27
CA ASN A 111 -3.51 -1.29 -6.16
C ASN A 111 -2.77 -2.50 -5.59
N VAL A 112 -3.51 -3.55 -5.22
CA VAL A 112 -2.94 -4.79 -4.69
C VAL A 112 -1.95 -5.41 -5.68
N GLU A 113 -2.24 -5.37 -6.98
CA GLU A 113 -1.31 -5.88 -7.99
C GLU A 113 -0.03 -5.04 -8.08
N ARG A 114 -0.15 -3.71 -7.95
CA ARG A 114 1.03 -2.83 -7.89
C ARG A 114 1.87 -3.05 -6.64
N ASP A 115 1.22 -3.35 -5.51
CA ASP A 115 1.91 -3.69 -4.26
C ASP A 115 2.74 -4.96 -4.44
N ARG A 116 2.14 -6.05 -4.95
CA ARG A 116 2.85 -7.30 -5.26
C ARG A 116 4.00 -7.09 -6.22
N ALA A 117 3.79 -6.33 -7.29
CA ALA A 117 4.85 -6.01 -8.25
C ALA A 117 5.99 -5.19 -7.61
N THR A 118 5.67 -4.31 -6.66
CA THR A 118 6.67 -3.57 -5.89
C THR A 118 7.45 -4.52 -4.98
N ASP A 119 6.76 -5.37 -4.24
CA ASP A 119 7.36 -6.33 -3.29
C ASP A 119 8.35 -7.24 -4.02
N LEU A 120 7.96 -7.79 -5.18
CA LEU A 120 8.82 -8.62 -6.02
C LEU A 120 10.06 -7.87 -6.52
N ARG A 121 9.92 -6.60 -6.94
CA ARG A 121 11.05 -5.79 -7.41
C ARG A 121 12.03 -5.47 -6.27
N LEU A 122 11.51 -5.16 -5.10
CA LEU A 122 12.33 -4.91 -3.91
C LEU A 122 13.06 -6.18 -3.47
N ALA A 123 12.34 -7.31 -3.42
CA ALA A 123 12.90 -8.62 -3.09
C ALA A 123 14.00 -9.05 -4.09
N GLY A 124 13.73 -8.93 -5.39
CA GLY A 124 14.71 -9.22 -6.44
C GLY A 124 15.96 -8.32 -6.38
N ALA A 125 15.81 -7.12 -5.81
CA ALA A 125 16.91 -6.22 -5.50
C ALA A 125 17.41 -6.37 -4.06
N GLY A 126 17.19 -7.51 -3.41
CA GLY A 126 17.72 -7.88 -2.09
C GLY A 126 17.20 -7.04 -0.92
N PHE A 127 16.06 -6.38 -1.06
CA PHE A 127 15.36 -5.76 0.06
C PHE A 127 14.34 -6.72 0.66
N ARG A 128 14.26 -6.73 1.99
CA ARG A 128 13.12 -7.29 2.69
C ARG A 128 12.01 -6.26 2.75
N VAL A 129 10.77 -6.72 2.65
CA VAL A 129 9.58 -5.86 2.70
C VAL A 129 8.72 -6.30 3.87
N VAL A 130 8.31 -5.34 4.70
CA VAL A 130 7.33 -5.52 5.77
C VAL A 130 6.17 -4.60 5.49
N ARG A 131 4.95 -5.14 5.49
CA ARG A 131 3.72 -4.35 5.35
C ARG A 131 2.97 -4.42 6.67
N ILE A 132 2.66 -3.26 7.22
CA ILE A 132 1.92 -3.09 8.48
C ILE A 132 0.60 -2.45 8.12
N TRP A 133 -0.51 -3.00 8.62
CA TRP A 133 -1.81 -2.36 8.41
C TRP A 133 -2.02 -1.18 9.35
N GLU A 134 -2.70 -0.14 8.88
CA GLU A 134 -3.00 1.07 9.68
C GLU A 134 -3.80 0.79 10.97
N HIS A 135 -4.48 -0.36 11.05
CA HIS A 135 -5.27 -0.78 12.21
C HIS A 135 -4.46 -1.60 13.22
N GLU A 136 -3.22 -2.00 12.90
CA GLU A 136 -2.38 -2.72 13.85
C GLU A 136 -1.95 -1.78 14.99
N PRO A 137 -1.93 -2.28 16.25
CA PRO A 137 -1.39 -1.52 17.36
C PRO A 137 0.07 -1.11 17.08
N PRO A 138 0.46 0.16 17.34
CA PRO A 138 1.81 0.63 17.04
C PRO A 138 2.92 -0.19 17.70
N ASP A 139 2.68 -0.74 18.89
CA ASP A 139 3.68 -1.55 19.61
C ASP A 139 3.91 -2.92 18.93
N GLU A 140 2.85 -3.53 18.40
CA GLU A 140 2.94 -4.79 17.63
C GLU A 140 3.63 -4.56 16.28
N ALA A 141 3.25 -3.48 15.58
CA ALA A 141 3.89 -3.06 14.35
C ALA A 141 5.40 -2.86 14.53
N VAL A 142 5.79 -2.13 15.59
CA VAL A 142 7.20 -1.90 15.93
C VAL A 142 7.90 -3.22 16.25
N ALA A 143 7.29 -4.11 17.03
CA ALA A 143 7.87 -5.43 17.33
C ALA A 143 8.11 -6.25 16.04
N THR A 144 7.18 -6.21 15.08
CA THR A 144 7.35 -6.85 13.76
C THR A 144 8.53 -6.25 12.99
N ILE A 145 8.65 -4.93 12.95
CA ILE A 145 9.77 -4.25 12.28
C ILE A 145 11.11 -4.61 12.95
N VAL A 146 11.16 -4.61 14.29
CA VAL A 146 12.37 -4.94 15.05
C VAL A 146 12.79 -6.39 14.83
N ARG A 147 11.86 -7.35 14.86
CA ARG A 147 12.16 -8.75 14.50
C ARG A 147 12.70 -8.84 13.08
N ALA A 148 12.12 -8.08 12.14
CA ALA A 148 12.60 -8.03 10.78
C ALA A 148 13.99 -7.38 10.69
N LEU A 149 14.37 -6.43 11.53
CA LEU A 149 15.73 -5.89 11.50
C LEU A 149 16.79 -6.92 11.91
N GLY A 150 16.42 -7.90 12.73
CA GLY A 150 17.34 -8.88 13.32
C GLY A 150 17.98 -8.34 14.60
N ALA A 151 18.68 -9.21 15.33
CA ALA A 151 19.51 -8.77 16.45
C ALA A 151 20.58 -7.78 15.93
N PRO A 152 20.89 -6.70 16.68
CA PRO A 152 21.86 -5.70 16.26
C PRO A 152 23.26 -6.29 16.02
#